data_AF-A0A011PUA9-F1
#
_entry.id   AF-A0A011PUA9-F1
#
_cell.length_a   1.000
_cell.length_b   1.000
_cell.length_c   1.000
_cell.angle_alpha   90.00
_cell.angle_beta   90.00
_cell.angle_gamma   90.00
#
_symmetry.space_group_name_H-M   'P 1'
#
loop_
_entity.id
_entity.type
_entity.pdbx_description
1 polymer ?
#
loop_
_entity_poly.entity_id
_entity_poly.type
_entity_poly.pdbx_seq_one_letter_code
_entity_poly.pdbx_strand_id
1 'polypeptide(L)' 'MAIVRRLGKQILERDSRHTEVEGTYSVVRTDIGVFLQVDTYGSRSRQATGKKSQSIRFAPEAIEQLKRILNTEL' A
#
# COMPACT_ATOMS: atom_id res chain seq x y z
N MET A 1 8.95 1.14 -8.38
CA MET A 1 8.32 1.38 -7.06
C MET A 1 8.02 2.86 -6.95
N ALA A 2 6.81 3.23 -6.51
CA ALA A 2 6.36 4.63 -6.41
C ALA A 2 6.14 5.04 -4.95
N ILE A 3 6.27 6.34 -4.66
CA ILE A 3 5.95 6.91 -3.34
C ILE A 3 4.64 7.70 -3.46
N VAL A 4 3.63 7.29 -2.70
CA VAL A 4 2.38 8.02 -2.53
C VAL A 4 2.57 9.07 -1.45
N ARG A 5 2.38 10.34 -1.85
CA ARG A 5 2.34 11.50 -0.94
C ARG A 5 0.92 12.07 -0.77
N ARG A 6 0.01 11.75 -1.69
CA ARG A 6 -1.39 12.21 -1.65
C ARG A 6 -2.34 11.14 -2.18
N LEU A 7 -3.43 10.93 -1.46
CA LEU A 7 -4.55 10.08 -1.84
C LEU A 7 -5.70 10.96 -2.33
N GLY A 8 -6.13 10.77 -3.58
CA GLY A 8 -7.31 11.42 -4.13
C GLY A 8 -8.51 10.47 -4.12
N LYS A 9 -9.70 10.99 -3.83
CA LYS A 9 -10.94 10.22 -3.97
C LYS A 9 -11.22 9.99 -5.46
N GLN A 10 -11.50 8.75 -5.83
CA GLN A 10 -11.95 8.36 -7.16
C GLN A 10 -13.17 7.47 -7.01
N ILE A 11 -14.21 7.72 -7.80
CA ILE A 11 -15.39 6.86 -7.89
C ILE A 11 -15.07 5.74 -8.87
N LEU A 12 -15.21 4.49 -8.42
CA LEU A 12 -15.02 3.33 -9.29
C LEU A 12 -16.24 3.18 -10.22
N GLU A 13 -16.02 3.22 -11.53
CA GLU A 13 -17.08 3.01 -12.52
C GLU A 13 -17.47 1.54 -12.66
N ARG A 14 -16.55 0.62 -12.34
CA ARG A 14 -16.75 -0.82 -12.37
C ARG A 14 -16.00 -1.47 -11.22
N ASP A 15 -16.67 -2.37 -10.52
CA ASP A 15 -16.06 -3.23 -9.51
C ASP A 15 -15.73 -4.59 -10.13
N SER A 16 -14.45 -4.94 -10.15
CA SER A 16 -13.98 -6.25 -10.61
C SER A 16 -13.67 -7.12 -9.40
N ARG A 17 -14.13 -8.38 -9.40
CA ARG A 17 -13.78 -9.33 -8.32
C ARG A 17 -12.28 -9.51 -8.24
N HIS A 18 -11.70 -9.16 -7.11
CA HIS A 18 -10.30 -9.41 -6.79
C HIS A 18 -10.17 -10.63 -5.87
N THR A 19 -9.07 -11.37 -6.01
CA THR A 19 -8.69 -12.43 -5.08
C THR A 19 -7.81 -11.87 -3.97
N GLU A 20 -7.94 -12.41 -2.75
CA GLU A 20 -7.09 -12.01 -1.63
C GLU A 20 -5.63 -12.41 -1.86
N VAL A 21 -4.70 -11.60 -1.33
CA VAL A 21 -3.26 -11.81 -1.39
C VAL A 21 -2.63 -11.55 -0.03
N GLU A 22 -1.52 -12.21 0.27
CA GLU A 22 -0.74 -11.90 1.47
C GLU A 22 0.10 -10.63 1.25
N GLY A 23 0.08 -9.76 2.25
CA GLY A 23 0.87 -8.52 2.28
C GLY A 23 1.88 -8.53 3.42
N THR A 24 3.05 -7.94 3.20
CA THR A 24 4.01 -7.60 4.24
C THR A 24 4.21 -6.09 4.30
N TYR A 25 4.67 -5.59 5.44
CA TYR A 25 5.03 -4.19 5.56
C TYR A 25 6.47 -4.02 6.06
N SER A 26 7.04 -2.85 5.80
CA SER A 26 8.36 -2.47 6.30
C SER A 26 8.37 -0.97 6.59
N VAL A 27 8.97 -0.60 7.73
CA VAL A 27 9.22 0.79 8.09
C VAL A 27 10.58 1.19 7.54
N VAL A 28 10.59 2.13 6.60
CA VAL A 28 11.81 2.64 5.96
C VAL A 28 12.15 3.98 6.56
N ARG A 29 13.29 4.08 7.24
CA ARG A 29 13.78 5.33 7.82
C ARG A 29 14.83 5.92 6.90
N THR A 30 14.67 7.19 6.53
CA THR A 30 15.59 7.95 5.70
C THR A 30 15.92 9.29 6.38
N ASP A 31 16.85 10.03 5.81
CA ASP A 31 17.16 11.42 6.16
C ASP A 31 15.94 12.35 6.04
N ILE A 32 15.11 12.15 5.02
CA ILE A 32 13.90 12.93 4.76
C ILE A 32 12.64 12.46 5.52
N GLY A 33 12.74 11.41 6.34
CA GLY A 33 11.63 10.97 7.21
C GLY A 33 11.38 9.46 7.25
N VAL A 34 10.20 9.09 7.76
CA VAL A 34 9.78 7.69 7.95
C VAL A 34 8.69 7.32 6.97
N PHE A 35 8.89 6.25 6.22
CA PHE A 35 7.96 5.77 5.20
C PHE A 35 7.45 4.37 5.56
N LEU A 36 6.20 4.09 5.19
CA LEU A 36 5.64 2.74 5.28
C LEU A 36 5.64 2.13 3.88
N GLN A 37 6.32 1.01 3.70
CA GLN A 37 6.23 0.21 2.49
C GLN A 37 5.31 -0.98 2.73
N VAL A 38 4.41 -1.23 1.78
CA VAL A 38 3.56 -2.43 1.73
C VAL A 38 3.90 -3.17 0.44
N ASP A 39 4.18 -4.46 0.58
CA ASP A 39 4.49 -5.36 -0.51
C ASP A 39 3.46 -6.49 -0.54
N THR A 40 2.99 -6.86 -1.72
CA THR A 40 2.06 -8.00 -1.88
C THR A 40 2.68 -9.12 -2.70
N TYR A 41 2.24 -10.33 -2.41
CA TYR A 41 2.66 -11.55 -3.11
C TYR A 41 1.43 -12.22 -3.69
N GLY A 42 1.37 -12.41 -5.01
CA GLY A 42 0.22 -13.00 -5.69
C GLY A 42 -0.08 -14.46 -5.30
N SER A 43 0.78 -15.11 -4.51
CA SER A 43 0.53 -16.41 -3.86
C SER A 43 1.61 -16.70 -2.79
N ARG A 44 1.32 -17.60 -1.84
CA ARG A 44 2.33 -18.15 -0.90
C ARG A 44 3.54 -18.74 -1.62
N SER A 45 3.31 -19.43 -2.74
CA SER A 45 4.39 -20.01 -3.56
C SER A 45 5.32 -18.95 -4.17
N ARG A 46 4.80 -17.75 -4.48
CA ARG A 46 5.62 -16.63 -4.99
C ARG A 46 6.43 -15.97 -3.89
N GLN A 47 5.94 -15.91 -2.65
CA GLN A 47 6.68 -15.37 -1.51
C GLN A 47 7.98 -16.14 -1.26
N ALA A 48 7.96 -17.47 -1.36
CA ALA A 48 9.15 -18.33 -1.22
C ALA A 48 10.25 -18.04 -2.27
N THR A 49 9.88 -17.46 -3.41
CA THR A 49 10.82 -17.05 -4.48
C THR A 49 11.26 -15.58 -4.38
N GLY A 50 10.78 -14.84 -3.37
CA GLY A 50 11.06 -13.42 -3.20
C GLY A 50 10.42 -12.48 -4.22
N LYS A 51 9.62 -13.00 -5.17
CA LYS A 51 9.01 -12.22 -6.25
C LYS A 51 7.77 -11.46 -5.76
N LYS A 52 7.93 -10.15 -5.59
CA LYS A 52 6.85 -9.20 -5.23
C LYS A 52 5.94 -8.95 -6.43
N SER A 53 4.63 -8.95 -6.20
CA SER A 53 3.64 -8.65 -7.23
C SER A 53 3.36 -7.15 -7.31
N GLN A 54 3.24 -6.48 -6.16
CA GLN A 54 3.13 -5.03 -6.09
C GLN A 54 3.92 -4.50 -4.88
N SER A 55 4.42 -3.27 -5.01
CA SER A 55 5.12 -2.54 -3.95
C SER A 55 4.67 -1.10 -3.98
N ILE A 56 4.07 -0.64 -2.87
CA ILE A 56 3.64 0.73 -2.67
C ILE A 56 4.32 1.30 -1.42
N ARG A 57 4.81 2.53 -1.52
CA ARG A 57 5.41 3.23 -0.37
C ARG A 57 4.62 4.48 -0.07
N PHE A 58 4.27 4.68 1.19
CA PHE A 58 3.57 5.86 1.66
C PHE A 58 4.53 6.78 2.40
N ALA A 59 4.46 8.06 2.07
CA ALA A 59 5.03 9.13 2.88
C ALA A 59 4.18 9.39 4.13
N PRO A 60 4.73 10.02 5.19
CA PRO A 60 3.99 10.35 6.40
C PRO A 60 2.65 11.04 6.12
N GLU A 61 2.65 12.04 5.24
CA GLU A 61 1.45 12.82 4.91
C GLU A 61 0.34 11.98 4.26
N ALA A 62 0.70 10.93 3.52
CA ALA A 62 -0.25 10.02 2.91
C ALA A 62 -0.82 9.02 3.93
N ILE A 63 -0.02 8.60 4.91
CA ILE A 63 -0.51 7.78 6.04
C ILE A 63 -1.53 8.55 6.88
N GLU A 64 -1.28 9.83 7.15
CA GLU A 64 -2.24 10.67 7.87
C GLU A 64 -3.52 10.95 7.06
N GLN A 65 -3.44 10.98 5.72
CA GLN A 65 -4.63 10.99 4.87
C GLN A 65 -5.39 9.67 4.96
N LEU A 66 -4.69 8.53 4.90
CA LEU A 66 -5.29 7.21 4.99
C LEU A 66 -6.05 7.03 6.31
N LYS A 67 -5.43 7.34 7.45
CA LYS A 67 -6.09 7.26 8.77
C LYS A 67 -7.37 8.09 8.83
N ARG A 68 -7.34 9.30 8.27
CA ARG A 68 -8.53 10.16 8.22
C ARG A 68 -9.63 9.53 7.38
N ILE A 69 -9.31 9.04 6.17
CA ILE A 69 -10.28 8.35 5.30
C ILE A 69 -10.93 7.17 6.05
N LEU A 70 -10.13 6.34 6.73
CA LEU A 70 -10.62 5.18 7.49
C LEU A 70 -11.54 5.58 8.66
N ASN A 71 -11.34 6.75 9.27
CA ASN A 71 -12.15 7.22 10.40
C ASN A 71 -13.43 7.95 9.97
N THR A 72 -13.52 8.42 8.72
CA THR A 72 -14.63 9.29 8.26
C THR A 72 -15.49 8.65 7.18
N GLU A 73 -14.98 7.71 6.42
CA GLU A 73 -15.65 7.14 5.23
C GLU A 73 -15.87 5.62 5.32
N LEU A 74 -15.37 4.96 6.38
CA LEU A 74 -15.63 3.57 6.73
C LEU A 74 -16.23 3.51 8.15
#